data_AF-A0A8T9QDX6-F1
#
_entry.id   AF-A0A8T9QDX6-F1
#
_cell.length_a   1.000
_cell.length_b   1.000
_cell.length_c   1.000
_cell.angle_alpha   90.00
_cell.angle_beta   90.00
_cell.angle_gamma   90.00
#
_symmetry.space_group_name_H-M   'P 1'
#
loop_
_entity.id
_entity.type
_entity.pdbx_description
1 polymer ?
#
loop_
_entity_poly.entity_id
_entity_poly.type
_entity_poly.pdbx_seq_one_letter_code
_entity_poly.pdbx_strand_id
1 'polypeptide(L)' 'MTLELAGLKAPTPVRAEVVNSLGQVVQRLMLQPGRVSLDLSAQPAGLYTVQLRTSAGLVVKKVVRQ' A
#
# COMPACT_ATOMS: atom_id res chain seq x y z
N MET A 1 6.93 -8.87 3.31
CA MET A 1 7.94 -7.79 3.12
C MET A 1 7.41 -6.52 3.77
N THR A 2 7.90 -6.15 4.96
CA THR A 2 7.29 -5.06 5.74
C THR A 2 7.49 -3.70 5.06
N LEU A 3 6.40 -3.05 4.64
CA LEU A 3 6.44 -1.72 4.05
C LEU A 3 6.14 -0.66 5.11
N GLU A 4 7.15 0.05 5.57
CA GLU A 4 6.93 1.16 6.49
C GLU A 4 6.32 2.35 5.74
N LEU A 5 5.03 2.57 5.93
CA LEU A 5 4.33 3.76 5.44
C LEU A 5 4.56 4.94 6.39
N ALA A 6 5.80 5.46 6.38
CA ALA A 6 6.10 6.73 7.02
C ALA A 6 5.23 7.83 6.38
N GLY A 7 4.26 8.37 7.13
CA GLY A 7 3.41 9.47 6.66
C GLY A 7 1.91 9.31 6.93
N LEU A 8 1.45 8.14 7.39
CA LEU A 8 0.05 7.91 7.80
C LEU A 8 -0.23 8.52 9.18
N LYS A 9 -0.13 9.86 9.31
CA LYS A 9 -0.71 10.64 10.42
C LYS A 9 -2.21 10.90 10.17
N ALA A 10 -2.93 9.92 9.63
CA ALA A 10 -4.38 10.04 9.49
C ALA A 10 -5.02 9.53 10.79
N PRO A 11 -5.95 10.27 11.44
CA PRO A 11 -6.61 9.79 12.66
C PRO A 11 -7.67 8.70 12.40
N THR A 12 -7.92 8.36 11.14
CA THR A 12 -8.95 7.40 10.71
C THR A 12 -8.36 6.28 9.87
N PRO A 13 -8.97 5.07 9.88
CA PRO A 13 -8.57 4.01 8.97
C PRO A 13 -8.62 4.47 7.51
N VAL A 14 -7.58 4.16 6.75
CA VAL A 14 -7.42 4.58 5.35
C VAL A 14 -7.53 3.36 4.44
N ARG A 15 -8.31 3.46 3.37
CA ARG A 15 -8.32 2.42 2.33
C ARG A 15 -7.05 2.52 1.50
N ALA A 16 -6.35 1.40 1.38
CA ALA A 16 -5.20 1.24 0.51
C ALA A 16 -5.43 0.16 -0.53
N GLU A 17 -4.93 0.40 -1.72
CA GLU A 17 -4.99 -0.52 -2.85
C GLU A 17 -3.56 -0.81 -3.31
N VAL A 18 -3.25 -2.09 -3.52
CA VAL A 18 -1.98 -2.52 -4.09
C VAL A 18 -2.24 -2.89 -5.53
N VAL A 19 -1.51 -2.23 -6.42
CA VAL A 19 -1.66 -2.35 -7.86
C VAL A 19 -0.37 -2.93 -8.45
N ASN A 20 -0.48 -3.93 -9.32
CA ASN A 20 0.70 -4.48 -10.02
C ASN A 20 1.13 -3.57 -11.19
N SER A 21 2.22 -3.94 -11.86
CA SER A 21 2.73 -3.23 -13.04
C SER A 21 1.76 -3.17 -14.22
N LEU A 22 0.74 -4.05 -14.24
CA LEU A 22 -0.31 -4.08 -15.25
C LEU A 22 -1.50 -3.17 -14.91
N GLY A 23 -1.46 -2.46 -13.76
CA GLY A 23 -2.57 -1.62 -13.32
C GLY A 23 -3.70 -2.38 -12.61
N GLN A 24 -3.52 -3.67 -12.33
CA GLN A 24 -4.54 -4.50 -11.67
C GLN A 24 -4.40 -4.41 -10.16
N VAL A 25 -5.53 -4.23 -9.46
CA VAL A 25 -5.56 -4.27 -7.98
C VAL A 25 -5.40 -5.72 -7.52
N VAL A 26 -4.25 -6.03 -6.95
CA VAL A 26 -3.93 -7.36 -6.42
C VAL A 26 -4.33 -7.51 -4.96
N GLN A 27 -4.49 -6.40 -4.23
CA GLN A 27 -4.86 -6.43 -2.82
C GLN A 27 -5.55 -5.13 -2.40
N ARG A 28 -6.58 -5.24 -1.55
CA ARG A 28 -7.25 -4.10 -0.91
C ARG A 28 -7.14 -4.25 0.60
N LEU A 29 -6.78 -3.18 1.28
CA LEU A 29 -6.41 -3.18 2.69
C LEU A 29 -7.08 -1.99 3.39
N MET A 30 -7.46 -2.18 4.64
CA MET A 30 -7.85 -1.08 5.51
C MET A 30 -6.71 -0.86 6.49
N LEU A 31 -6.03 0.28 6.34
CA LEU A 31 -4.83 0.60 7.08
C LEU A 31 -5.20 1.39 8.33
N GLN A 32 -4.76 0.91 9.48
CA GLN A 32 -4.82 1.69 10.71
C GLN A 32 -3.63 2.66 10.77
N PRO A 33 -3.78 3.80 11.48
CA PRO A 33 -2.69 4.77 11.64
C PRO A 33 -1.49 4.14 12.35
N GLY A 34 -0.27 4.48 11.92
CA GLY A 34 0.97 3.95 12.50
C GLY A 34 1.75 3.05 11.54
N ARG A 35 2.10 1.84 11.99
CA ARG A 35 2.92 0.89 11.22
C ARG A 35 2.05 -0.18 10.58
N VAL A 36 2.15 -0.29 9.26
CA VAL A 36 1.42 -1.29 8.47
C VAL A 36 2.42 -2.28 7.91
N SER A 37 2.14 -3.57 8.08
CA SER A 37 2.87 -4.64 7.39
C SER A 37 2.08 -5.05 6.15
N LEU A 38 2.72 -4.96 5.00
CA LEU A 38 2.18 -5.48 3.74
C LEU A 38 2.84 -6.83 3.45
N ASP A 39 2.04 -7.86 3.21
CA ASP A 39 2.58 -9.12 2.73
C ASP A 39 2.27 -9.32 1.24
N LEU A 40 3.33 -9.38 0.44
CA LEU A 40 3.30 -9.66 -1.00
C LEU A 40 3.95 -11.01 -1.32
N SER A 41 4.19 -11.86 -0.32
CA SER A 41 4.85 -13.17 -0.48
C SER A 41 4.17 -14.02 -1.56
N ALA A 42 2.84 -14.03 -1.58
CA ALA A 42 2.00 -14.77 -2.53
C ALA A 42 1.91 -14.14 -3.94
N GLN A 43 2.44 -12.94 -4.14
CA GLN A 43 2.40 -12.25 -5.44
C GLN A 43 3.67 -12.57 -6.26
N PRO A 44 3.65 -12.53 -7.59
CA PRO A 44 4.85 -12.66 -8.42
C PRO A 44 5.91 -11.59 -8.12
N ALA A 45 7.17 -11.86 -8.44
CA ALA A 45 8.20 -10.81 -8.41
C ALA A 45 7.85 -9.70 -9.40
N GLY A 46 8.07 -8.44 -9.02
CA GLY A 46 7.70 -7.32 -9.86
C GLY A 46 7.53 -6.00 -9.11
N LEU A 47 7.14 -4.97 -9.87
CA LEU A 47 6.83 -3.65 -9.35
C LEU A 47 5.36 -3.57 -8.93
N TYR A 48 5.15 -3.10 -7.71
CA TYR A 48 3.84 -2.83 -7.13
C TYR A 48 3.75 -1.37 -6.72
N THR A 49 2.53 -0.83 -6.82
CA THR A 49 2.19 0.52 -6.40
C THR A 49 1.13 0.43 -5.33
N VAL A 50 1.43 0.97 -4.15
CA VAL A 50 0.48 1.11 -3.05
C VAL A 50 -0.12 2.51 -3.13
N GLN A 51 -1.43 2.57 -3.32
CA GLN A 51 -2.21 3.80 -3.41
C GLN A 51 -3.04 3.94 -2.14
N LEU A 52 -2.93 5.09 -1.46
CA LEU A 52 -3.66 5.38 -0.24
C LEU A 52 -4.49 6.64 -0.45
N ARG A 53 -5.81 6.52 -0.33
CA ARG A 53 -6.73 7.67 -0.43
C ARG A 53 -6.99 8.21 0.96
N THR A 54 -6.30 9.27 1.33
CA THR A 54 -6.48 9.99 2.59
C THR A 54 -7.36 11.22 2.39
N SER A 55 -7.89 11.79 3.48
CA SER A 55 -8.59 13.09 3.43
C SER A 55 -7.69 14.23 2.96
N ALA A 56 -6.38 14.11 3.15
CA ALA A 56 -5.38 15.08 2.68
C ALA A 56 -4.97 14.89 1.21
N GLY A 57 -5.43 13.81 0.55
CA GLY A 57 -5.11 13.49 -0.84
C GLY A 57 -4.64 12.06 -1.05
N LEU A 58 -4.09 11.80 -2.25
CA LEU A 58 -3.59 10.49 -2.66
C LEU A 58 -2.09 10.35 -2.35
N VAL A 59 -1.74 9.38 -1.52
CA VAL A 59 -0.34 8.98 -1.29
C VAL A 59 -0.04 7.76 -2.14
N VAL A 60 1.05 7.81 -2.92
CA VAL A 60 1.46 6.71 -3.79
C VAL A 60 2.86 6.27 -3.42
N LYS A 61 3.04 4.97 -3.15
CA LYS A 61 4.35 4.40 -2.81
C LYS A 61 4.66 3.21 -3.71
N LYS A 62 5.84 3.21 -4.31
CA LYS A 62 6.32 2.10 -5.14
C LYS A 62 7.05 1.08 -4.29
N VAL A 63 6.85 -0.20 -4.60
CA VAL A 63 7.38 -1.35 -3.88
C VAL A 63 7.88 -2.35 -4.90
N VAL A 64 9.15 -2.70 -4.82
CA VAL A 64 9.75 -3.73 -5.68
C VAL A 64 9.80 -5.02 -4.88
N ARG A 65 9.15 -6.07 -5.38
CA ARG A 65 9.31 -7.43 -4.89
C ARG A 65 10.35 -8.12 -5.75
N GLN A 66 11.44 -8.57 -5.14
CA GLN A 66 12.45 -9.41 -5.77
C GLN A 66 12.09 -10.90 -5.62
#